data_AF-A0A0F4G827-F1
#
_entry.id   AF-A0A0F4G827-F1
#
_cell.length_a   1.000
_cell.length_b   1.000
_cell.length_c   1.000
_cell.angle_alpha   90.00
_cell.angle_beta   90.00
_cell.angle_gamma   90.00
#
_symmetry.space_group_name_H-M   'P 1'
#
loop_
_entity.id
_entity.type
_entity.pdbx_description
1 polymer ?
#
loop_
_entity_poly.entity_id
_entity_poly.type
_entity_poly.pdbx_seq_one_letter_code
_entity_poly.pdbx_strand_id
1 'polypeptide(L)'
;MVPYPHKPKVTLAFPSHIKGCGVDFHNIKPENGAVDNEVAEKMFAEIMKDLPVIMHAAKGDMAAFQHLDPFKGASEVVDTQQMYSSGRGHNPGLQTCAAAYLGRSIQQDGHTPVEDATATMELYLLKKPYDRAAKKAKLISEGKNTISGPVFHSSEW
;
A
#
# COMPACT_ATOMS: atom_id res chain seq x y z
N MET A 1 -27.73 -6.19 -1.86
CA MET A 1 -26.69 -6.08 -2.90
C MET A 1 -26.61 -4.61 -3.26
N VAL A 2 -25.45 -3.94 -3.12
CA VAL A 2 -25.30 -2.54 -3.53
C VAL A 2 -25.22 -2.53 -5.06
N PRO A 3 -26.17 -1.89 -5.77
CA PRO A 3 -26.11 -1.83 -7.22
C PRO A 3 -25.06 -0.80 -7.64
N TYR A 4 -23.90 -1.26 -8.10
CA TYR A 4 -22.95 -0.39 -8.78
C TYR A 4 -23.39 -0.16 -10.23
N PRO A 5 -23.41 1.08 -10.72
CA PRO A 5 -23.72 1.35 -12.11
C PRO A 5 -22.68 0.67 -13.01
N HIS A 6 -23.14 -0.03 -14.05
CA HIS A 6 -22.25 -0.64 -15.04
C HIS A 6 -21.43 0.45 -15.75
N LYS A 7 -20.11 0.34 -15.69
CA LYS A 7 -19.18 1.20 -16.43
C LYS A 7 -18.45 0.39 -17.51
N PRO A 8 -18.43 0.84 -18.78
CA PRO A 8 -17.63 0.20 -19.81
C PRO A 8 -16.16 0.12 -19.37
N LYS A 9 -15.51 -1.04 -19.58
CA LYS A 9 -14.10 -1.34 -19.21
C LYS A 9 -13.82 -1.55 -17.72
N VAL A 10 -14.83 -1.53 -16.85
CA VAL A 10 -14.69 -1.86 -15.42
C VAL A 10 -15.10 -3.31 -15.18
N THR A 11 -14.18 -4.13 -14.66
CA THR A 11 -14.49 -5.49 -14.22
C THR A 11 -15.03 -5.46 -12.80
N LEU A 12 -16.27 -5.91 -12.60
CA LEU A 12 -16.84 -6.16 -11.27
C LEU A 12 -16.34 -7.52 -10.77
N ALA A 13 -15.41 -7.49 -9.81
CA ALA A 13 -14.97 -8.69 -9.09
C ALA A 13 -15.19 -8.49 -7.60
N PHE A 14 -15.97 -9.38 -6.98
CA PHE A 14 -16.13 -9.38 -5.53
C PHE A 14 -14.96 -10.12 -4.88
N PRO A 15 -14.42 -9.64 -3.75
CA PRO A 15 -13.37 -10.34 -3.03
C PRO A 15 -13.85 -11.77 -2.67
N SER A 16 -13.01 -12.75 -2.98
CA SER A 16 -13.26 -14.16 -2.65
C SER A 16 -13.39 -14.33 -1.14
N HIS A 17 -14.46 -14.99 -0.68
CA HIS A 17 -14.69 -15.29 0.74
C HIS A 17 -13.64 -16.22 1.37
N ILE A 18 -12.76 -16.83 0.56
CA ILE A 18 -11.97 -18.00 0.96
C ILE A 18 -10.50 -17.66 1.22
N LYS A 19 -10.01 -16.48 0.80
CA LYS A 19 -8.68 -15.95 1.14
C LYS A 19 -8.81 -14.44 1.34
N GLY A 20 -9.10 -14.06 2.58
CA GLY A 20 -9.46 -12.68 2.95
C GLY A 20 -8.33 -11.71 2.66
N CYS A 21 -8.65 -10.64 1.94
CA CYS A 21 -7.81 -9.44 1.76
C CYS A 21 -8.16 -8.33 2.78
N GLY A 22 -8.84 -8.69 3.87
CA GLY A 22 -9.22 -7.74 4.93
C GLY A 22 -10.26 -6.72 4.46
N VAL A 23 -10.86 -6.93 3.29
CA VAL A 23 -11.91 -6.11 2.70
C VAL A 23 -13.10 -7.02 2.37
N ASP A 24 -14.26 -6.70 2.93
CA ASP A 24 -15.50 -7.43 2.74
C ASP A 24 -16.61 -6.56 2.11
N PHE A 25 -17.82 -7.13 2.03
CA PHE A 25 -18.99 -6.42 1.52
C PHE A 25 -19.41 -5.20 2.33
N HIS A 26 -19.07 -5.15 3.61
CA HIS A 26 -19.30 -3.99 4.45
C HIS A 26 -18.34 -2.86 4.04
N ASN A 27 -17.06 -3.15 3.85
CA ASN A 27 -16.06 -2.12 3.52
C ASN A 27 -16.31 -1.41 2.20
N ILE A 28 -16.87 -2.07 1.18
CA ILE A 28 -17.05 -1.47 -0.15
C ILE A 28 -18.26 -0.53 -0.26
N LYS A 29 -19.07 -0.37 0.79
CA LYS A 29 -20.26 0.47 0.73
C LYS A 29 -19.94 1.96 0.84
N PRO A 30 -20.63 2.84 0.07
CA PRO A 30 -20.44 4.28 0.19
C PRO A 30 -20.67 4.83 1.60
N GLU A 31 -21.65 4.30 2.33
CA GLU A 31 -21.92 4.67 3.73
C GLU A 31 -20.74 4.40 4.69
N ASN A 32 -19.82 3.51 4.30
CA ASN A 32 -18.62 3.15 5.04
C ASN A 32 -17.35 3.84 4.47
N GLY A 33 -17.52 4.89 3.66
CA GLY A 33 -16.43 5.69 3.11
C GLY A 33 -15.83 5.15 1.82
N ALA A 34 -16.39 4.10 1.22
CA ALA A 34 -15.97 3.67 -0.10
C ALA A 34 -16.30 4.75 -1.15
N VAL A 35 -15.34 5.00 -2.04
CA VAL A 35 -15.51 5.94 -3.15
C VAL A 35 -15.40 5.20 -4.48
N ASP A 36 -15.84 5.86 -5.53
CA ASP A 36 -15.65 5.40 -6.90
C ASP A 36 -14.16 5.20 -7.19
N ASN A 37 -13.80 4.16 -7.97
CA ASN A 37 -12.41 3.85 -8.27
C ASN A 37 -11.72 5.05 -8.95
N GLU A 38 -12.36 5.75 -9.88
CA GLU A 38 -11.78 6.94 -10.52
C GLU A 38 -11.40 8.03 -9.50
N VAL A 39 -12.18 8.18 -8.43
CA VAL A 39 -11.89 9.13 -7.34
C VAL A 39 -10.70 8.63 -6.53
N ALA A 40 -10.69 7.35 -6.13
CA ALA A 40 -9.60 6.75 -5.40
C ALA A 40 -8.26 6.83 -6.16
N GLU A 41 -8.24 6.53 -7.46
CA GLU A 41 -7.02 6.58 -8.27
C GLU A 41 -6.45 8.00 -8.39
N LYS A 42 -7.30 9.03 -8.49
CA LYS A 42 -6.86 10.43 -8.44
C LYS A 42 -6.24 10.79 -7.09
N MET A 43 -6.85 10.34 -6.00
CA MET A 43 -6.29 10.54 -4.65
C MET A 43 -4.93 9.86 -4.51
N PHE A 44 -4.78 8.63 -5.02
CA PHE A 44 -3.50 7.93 -5.02
C PHE A 44 -2.44 8.67 -5.84
N ALA A 45 -2.77 9.14 -7.03
CA ALA A 45 -1.83 9.91 -7.87
C ALA A 45 -1.31 11.16 -7.14
N GLU A 46 -2.18 11.90 -6.45
CA GLU A 46 -1.77 13.07 -5.67
C GLU A 46 -0.91 12.70 -4.46
N ILE A 47 -1.24 11.61 -3.74
CA ILE A 47 -0.45 11.13 -2.60
C ILE A 47 0.94 10.65 -3.03
N MET A 48 1.03 9.99 -4.18
CA MET A 48 2.28 9.38 -4.66
C MET A 48 3.18 10.37 -5.41
N LYS A 49 2.63 11.51 -5.84
CA LYS A 49 3.35 12.50 -6.64
C LYS A 49 4.65 12.97 -5.98
N ASP A 50 5.74 12.89 -6.75
CA ASP A 50 7.10 13.27 -6.33
C ASP A 50 7.62 12.52 -5.10
N LEU A 51 6.96 11.43 -4.70
CA LEU A 51 7.32 10.59 -3.55
C LEU A 51 7.76 9.19 -3.99
N PRO A 52 8.69 8.56 -3.25
CA PRO A 52 9.00 7.15 -3.47
C PRO A 52 7.83 6.29 -2.97
N VAL A 53 7.41 5.33 -3.80
CA VAL A 53 6.36 4.37 -3.47
C VAL A 53 7.01 3.02 -3.18
N ILE A 54 6.82 2.52 -1.96
CA ILE A 54 7.44 1.28 -1.50
C ILE A 54 6.40 0.17 -1.53
N MET A 55 6.73 -0.93 -2.20
CA MET A 55 5.81 -2.05 -2.44
C MET A 55 6.51 -3.40 -2.24
N HIS A 56 5.76 -4.49 -2.22
CA HIS A 56 6.28 -5.85 -2.22
C HIS A 56 5.57 -6.67 -3.29
N ALA A 57 6.31 -7.16 -4.30
CA ALA A 57 5.74 -7.81 -5.48
C ALA A 57 4.83 -6.88 -6.30
N ALA A 58 5.35 -5.69 -6.64
CA ALA A 58 4.58 -4.53 -7.12
C ALA A 58 3.71 -4.77 -8.37
N LYS A 59 4.09 -5.73 -9.23
CA LYS A 59 3.44 -5.97 -10.53
C LYS A 59 1.93 -6.17 -10.43
N GLY A 60 1.46 -6.88 -9.41
CA GLY A 60 0.02 -7.15 -9.22
C GLY A 60 -0.76 -5.88 -8.88
N ASP A 61 -0.29 -5.15 -7.88
CA ASP A 61 -0.91 -3.91 -7.41
C ASP A 61 -0.91 -2.83 -8.48
N MET A 62 0.19 -2.67 -9.23
CA MET A 62 0.28 -1.69 -10.31
C MET A 62 -0.73 -1.97 -11.44
N ALA A 63 -1.06 -3.24 -11.68
CA ALA A 63 -2.03 -3.63 -12.69
C ALA A 63 -3.50 -3.48 -12.23
N ALA A 64 -3.75 -3.15 -10.95
CA ALA A 64 -5.09 -3.06 -10.39
C ALA A 64 -5.83 -1.75 -10.77
N PHE A 65 -5.10 -0.73 -11.22
CA PHE A 65 -5.64 0.57 -11.58
C PHE A 65 -6.25 0.57 -13.00
N GLN A 66 -7.44 1.15 -13.15
CA GLN A 66 -8.27 1.04 -14.36
C GLN A 66 -8.45 2.36 -15.11
N HIS A 67 -8.36 3.51 -14.44
CA HIS A 67 -8.63 4.83 -15.03
C HIS A 67 -7.35 5.63 -15.32
N LEU A 68 -6.34 5.52 -14.47
CA LEU A 68 -5.05 6.17 -14.64
C LEU A 68 -3.92 5.35 -13.98
N ASP A 69 -2.68 5.63 -14.40
CA ASP A 69 -1.48 5.08 -13.75
C ASP A 69 -0.99 6.08 -12.68
N PRO A 70 -1.28 5.85 -11.38
CA PRO A 70 -0.90 6.80 -10.32
C PRO A 70 0.61 6.78 -10.05
N PHE A 71 1.31 5.73 -10.46
CA PHE A 71 2.75 5.57 -10.23
C PHE A 71 3.59 6.40 -11.19
N LYS A 72 3.01 6.84 -12.32
CA LYS A 72 3.71 7.70 -13.29
C LYS A 72 4.23 9.01 -12.67
N GLY A 73 3.55 9.52 -11.63
CA GLY A 73 3.95 10.72 -10.90
C GLY A 73 4.90 10.45 -9.72
N ALA A 74 5.13 9.19 -9.36
CA ALA A 74 6.03 8.83 -8.27
C ALA A 74 7.48 9.14 -8.63
N SER A 75 8.30 9.51 -7.64
CA SER A 75 9.73 9.73 -7.89
C SER A 75 10.46 8.41 -8.20
N GLU A 76 10.01 7.32 -7.59
CA GLU A 76 10.45 5.95 -7.85
C GLU A 76 9.42 4.96 -7.29
N VAL A 77 9.42 3.74 -7.84
CA VAL A 77 8.72 2.60 -7.25
C VAL A 77 9.78 1.59 -6.82
N VAL A 78 9.83 1.28 -5.52
CA VAL A 78 10.79 0.34 -4.95
C VAL A 78 10.08 -0.95 -4.58
N ASP A 79 10.46 -2.04 -5.24
CA ASP A 79 9.97 -3.37 -4.93
C ASP A 79 10.88 -4.08 -3.93
N THR A 80 10.42 -4.18 -2.69
CA THR A 80 11.14 -4.86 -1.60
C THR A 80 11.31 -6.36 -1.86
N GLN A 81 10.46 -7.00 -2.66
CA GLN A 81 10.67 -8.40 -3.06
C GLN A 81 12.00 -8.56 -3.81
N GLN A 82 12.33 -7.60 -4.67
CA GLN A 82 13.60 -7.59 -5.41
C GLN A 82 14.78 -7.29 -4.48
N MET A 83 14.60 -6.42 -3.48
CA MET A 83 15.66 -6.11 -2.50
C MET A 83 16.06 -7.32 -1.65
N TYR A 84 15.16 -8.27 -1.46
CA TYR A 84 15.34 -9.48 -0.65
C TYR A 84 15.44 -10.77 -1.49
N SER A 85 15.41 -10.66 -2.82
CA SER A 85 15.70 -11.79 -3.70
C SER A 85 17.18 -12.17 -3.64
N SER A 86 17.48 -13.47 -3.70
CA SER A 86 18.83 -14.01 -3.84
C SER A 86 19.27 -14.16 -5.31
N GLY A 87 18.46 -13.67 -6.26
CA GLY A 87 18.63 -13.90 -7.70
C GLY A 87 18.12 -15.28 -8.14
N ARG A 88 18.12 -15.52 -9.46
CA ARG A 88 17.67 -16.78 -10.13
C ARG A 88 16.18 -17.13 -9.95
N GLY A 89 15.31 -16.13 -9.91
CA GLY A 89 13.86 -16.34 -9.86
C GLY A 89 13.31 -16.71 -8.47
N HIS A 90 14.15 -16.66 -7.44
CA HIS A 90 13.68 -16.79 -6.05
C HIS A 90 13.14 -15.44 -5.56
N ASN A 91 11.82 -15.26 -5.66
CA ASN A 91 11.10 -14.10 -5.19
C ASN A 91 10.40 -14.45 -3.87
N PRO A 92 10.97 -14.12 -2.70
CA PRO A 92 10.35 -14.47 -1.43
C PRO A 92 9.02 -13.73 -1.27
N GLY A 93 8.05 -14.36 -0.61
CA GLY A 93 6.81 -13.70 -0.22
C GLY A 93 7.01 -12.81 1.00
N LEU A 94 6.09 -11.88 1.22
CA LEU A 94 6.16 -10.94 2.34
C LEU A 94 6.21 -11.64 3.70
N GLN A 95 5.43 -12.70 3.91
CA GLN A 95 5.48 -13.55 5.12
C GLN A 95 6.87 -14.14 5.35
N THR A 96 7.50 -14.66 4.29
CA THR A 96 8.84 -15.24 4.37
C THR A 96 9.85 -14.17 4.79
N CYS A 97 9.78 -12.98 4.20
CA CYS A 97 10.64 -11.87 4.57
C CYS A 97 10.37 -11.38 6.00
N ALA A 98 9.11 -11.24 6.40
CA ALA A 98 8.75 -10.79 7.74
C ALA A 98 9.27 -11.77 8.82
N ALA A 99 9.08 -13.07 8.62
CA ALA A 99 9.59 -14.08 9.54
C ALA A 99 11.13 -14.05 9.60
N ALA A 100 11.80 -13.98 8.45
CA ALA A 100 13.26 -14.07 8.38
C ALA A 100 14.00 -12.81 8.87
N TYR A 101 13.45 -11.61 8.61
CA TYR A 101 14.15 -10.35 8.84
C TYR A 101 13.53 -9.46 9.92
N LEU A 102 12.22 -9.59 10.17
CA LEU A 102 11.52 -8.85 11.23
C LEU A 102 11.27 -9.71 12.47
N GLY A 103 11.45 -11.04 12.38
CA GLY A 103 11.28 -11.96 13.50
C GLY A 103 9.83 -12.11 13.96
N ARG A 104 8.85 -11.82 13.09
CA ARG A 104 7.42 -11.95 13.40
C ARG A 104 6.64 -12.65 12.29
N SER A 105 5.58 -13.35 12.69
CA SER A 105 4.59 -13.92 11.78
C SER A 105 3.52 -12.87 11.46
N ILE A 106 3.17 -12.75 10.19
CA ILE A 106 2.10 -11.85 9.69
C ILE A 106 1.06 -12.67 8.91
N GLN A 107 -0.07 -12.07 8.60
CA GLN A 107 -1.16 -12.66 7.81
C GLN A 107 -1.68 -13.99 8.40
N GLN A 108 -1.72 -14.12 9.73
CA GLN A 108 -2.11 -15.37 10.41
C GLN A 108 -3.59 -15.69 10.23
N ASP A 109 -4.45 -14.66 10.29
CA ASP A 109 -5.91 -14.78 10.19
C ASP A 109 -6.47 -14.23 8.87
N GLY A 110 -5.60 -14.01 7.89
CA GLY A 110 -5.91 -13.38 6.60
C GLY A 110 -4.96 -12.24 6.27
N HIS A 111 -5.07 -11.68 5.06
CA HIS A 111 -4.26 -10.54 4.64
C HIS A 111 -4.98 -9.25 5.00
N THR A 112 -4.27 -8.26 5.55
CA THR A 112 -4.79 -6.89 5.64
C THR A 112 -3.84 -5.93 4.93
N PRO A 113 -4.35 -4.97 4.14
CA PRO A 113 -3.49 -4.01 3.46
C PRO A 113 -2.62 -3.20 4.42
N VAL A 114 -3.11 -2.98 5.65
CA VAL A 114 -2.40 -2.22 6.69
C VAL A 114 -1.21 -3.02 7.23
N GLU A 115 -1.40 -4.30 7.58
CA GLU A 115 -0.30 -5.17 8.02
C GLU A 115 0.74 -5.32 6.91
N ASP A 116 0.30 -5.55 5.68
CA ASP A 116 1.17 -5.77 4.53
C ASP A 116 2.00 -4.52 4.19
N ALA A 117 1.38 -3.34 4.16
CA ALA A 117 2.09 -2.07 3.95
C ALA A 117 3.08 -1.76 5.08
N THR A 118 2.71 -2.08 6.33
CA THR A 118 3.57 -1.87 7.50
C THR A 118 4.81 -2.76 7.42
N ALA A 119 4.64 -4.07 7.20
CA ALA A 119 5.75 -5.01 7.08
C ALA A 119 6.64 -4.67 5.86
N THR A 120 6.04 -4.26 4.75
CA THR A 120 6.76 -3.79 3.55
C THR A 120 7.66 -2.60 3.86
N MET A 121 7.14 -1.60 4.57
CA MET A 121 7.91 -0.40 4.94
C MET A 121 9.04 -0.75 5.93
N GLU A 122 8.77 -1.60 6.93
CA GLU A 122 9.81 -2.04 7.87
C GLU A 122 10.96 -2.78 7.17
N LEU A 123 10.64 -3.68 6.24
CA LEU A 123 11.64 -4.36 5.40
C LEU A 123 12.46 -3.34 4.57
N TYR A 124 11.80 -2.36 3.96
CA TYR A 124 12.50 -1.30 3.25
C TYR A 124 13.49 -0.55 4.17
N LEU A 125 13.03 -0.12 5.34
CA LEU A 125 13.81 0.65 6.31
C LEU A 125 15.00 -0.12 6.89
N LEU A 126 14.93 -1.45 6.98
CA LEU A 126 16.08 -2.28 7.38
C LEU A 126 17.26 -2.17 6.40
N LYS A 127 16.98 -2.06 5.08
CA LYS A 127 18.02 -1.91 4.04
C LYS A 127 18.31 -0.45 3.68
N LYS A 128 17.36 0.44 3.90
CA LYS A 128 17.44 1.88 3.61
C LYS A 128 16.99 2.68 4.83
N PRO A 129 17.82 2.77 5.89
CA PRO A 129 17.47 3.52 7.09
C PRO A 129 17.13 4.97 6.75
N TYR A 130 16.04 5.45 7.32
CA TYR A 130 15.54 6.80 7.09
C TYR A 130 15.17 7.46 8.41
N ASP A 131 15.84 8.57 8.71
CA ASP A 131 15.51 9.40 9.87
C ASP A 131 14.41 10.39 9.50
N ARG A 132 13.17 9.96 9.77
CA ARG A 132 11.98 10.79 9.55
C ARG A 132 12.01 12.08 10.38
N ALA A 133 12.54 12.05 11.60
CA ALA A 133 12.59 13.21 12.47
C ALA A 133 13.59 14.25 11.94
N ALA A 134 14.79 13.83 11.55
CA ALA A 134 15.78 14.70 10.94
C ALA A 134 15.29 15.29 9.61
N LYS A 135 14.66 14.48 8.74
CA LYS A 135 14.11 15.01 7.48
C LYS A 135 12.97 16.00 7.74
N LYS A 136 12.08 15.72 8.69
CA LYS A 136 11.00 16.65 9.07
C LYS A 136 11.57 17.96 9.60
N ALA A 137 12.54 17.90 10.50
CA ALA A 137 13.22 19.08 11.04
C ALA A 137 13.88 19.92 9.93
N LYS A 138 14.52 19.26 8.96
CA LYS A 138 15.08 19.92 7.76
C LYS A 138 14.01 20.63 6.94
N LEU A 139 12.90 19.96 6.61
CA LEU A 139 11.81 20.57 5.84
C LEU A 139 11.18 21.78 6.56
N ILE A 140 11.01 21.70 7.88
CA ILE A 140 10.54 22.82 8.71
C ILE A 140 11.54 23.97 8.65
N SER A 141 12.84 23.71 8.75
CA SER A 141 13.88 24.74 8.64
C SER A 141 13.95 25.40 7.25
N GLU A 142 13.54 24.68 6.20
CA GLU A 142 13.42 25.18 4.83
C GLU A 142 12.11 25.96 4.58
N GLY A 143 11.28 26.18 5.61
CA GLY A 143 10.01 26.91 5.50
C GLY A 143 8.91 26.16 4.76
N LYS A 144 9.06 24.84 4.57
CA LYS A 144 8.02 24.01 3.93
C LYS A 144 7.02 23.55 4.97
N ASN A 145 5.73 23.73 4.68
CA ASN A 145 4.66 23.15 5.50
C ASN A 145 4.76 21.63 5.47
N THR A 146 5.10 21.01 6.60
CA THR A 146 5.00 19.57 6.75
C THR A 146 3.56 19.23 7.14
N ILE A 147 2.79 18.69 6.21
CA ILE A 147 1.48 18.11 6.55
C ILE A 147 1.77 16.90 7.43
N SER A 148 1.31 16.91 8.68
CA SER A 148 1.18 15.67 9.43
C SER A 148 0.11 14.87 8.72
N GLY A 149 0.48 13.76 8.06
CA GLY A 149 -0.50 12.76 7.66
C GLY A 149 -1.36 12.35 8.87
N PRO A 150 -2.58 11.82 8.65
CA PRO A 150 -3.43 11.40 9.76
C PRO A 150 -2.66 10.49 10.72
N VAL A 151 -2.66 10.86 12.00
CA VAL A 151 -2.14 10.02 13.08
C VAL A 151 -3.22 8.98 13.36
N PHE A 152 -3.10 7.81 12.71
CA PHE A 152 -3.90 6.64 13.07
C PHE A 152 -3.45 6.17 14.45
N HIS A 153 -4.20 6.57 15.49
CA HIS A 153 -3.98 6.08 16.85
C HIS A 153 -4.41 4.60 16.88
N SER A 154 -3.47 3.72 17.23
CA SER A 154 -3.63 2.27 17.21
C SER A 154 -4.44 1.71 18.37
N SER A 155 -5.38 2.47 18.96
CA SER A 155 -5.99 2.05 20.22
C SER A 155 -7.30 1.27 20.10
N GLU A 156 -7.92 1.17 18.92
CA GLU A 156 -9.15 0.39 18.77
C GLU A 156 -9.23 -0.27 17.38
N TRP A 157 -8.76 -1.51 17.31
CA TRP A 157 -9.22 -2.55 16.38
C TRP A 157 -9.33 -3.86 17.15
#